data_AF-A0AAV1SCL3-F1
#
_entry.id   AF-A0AAV1SCL3-F1
#
_cell.length_a   1.000
_cell.length_b   1.000
_cell.length_c   1.000
_cell.angle_alpha   90.00
_cell.angle_beta   90.00
_cell.angle_gamma   90.00
#
_symmetry.space_group_name_H-M   'P 1'
#
loop_
_entity.id
_entity.type
_entity.pdbx_description
1 polymer ?
#
loop_
_entity_poly.entity_id
_entity_poly.type
_entity_poly.pdbx_seq_one_letter_code
_entity_poly.pdbx_strand_id
1 'polypeptide(L)'
;MRGERLGWLDLPVCNLSSLTRRSVLSGLVISIGGLQDSLRKASISALLECLQPVETEESNERRSREQILSTDMLWVLQQYKKCDRVIVPTLKNPDHNSCVFQTIEILFSKKIFLDMEDRTPAFCAILDSLAVELKGSRDFAKLYCGIAILGHIALLLETINARAFNHLLTLLGHPYPKIRKASAEQVYLVLLQNGNLVPEDKIERALEIISETCWDGDVEATKLQRLEVFEMAGVELGQLVKPIDKLSNRYSEKRPVANGENASYSSLVGSTGF
;
A
#
# COMPACT_ATOMS: atom_id res chain seq x y z
N MET A 1 -34.99 -40.52 -13.70
CA MET A 1 -35.36 -39.16 -14.14
C MET A 1 -34.16 -38.27 -13.91
N ARG A 2 -33.64 -37.65 -14.98
CA ARG A 2 -32.47 -36.77 -14.95
C ARG A 2 -32.88 -35.44 -14.30
N GLY A 3 -32.18 -35.06 -13.23
CA GLY A 3 -32.33 -33.74 -12.63
C GLY A 3 -31.71 -32.69 -13.55
N GLU A 4 -32.54 -31.82 -14.08
CA GLU A 4 -32.11 -30.62 -14.79
C GLU A 4 -31.36 -29.72 -13.80
N ARG A 5 -30.04 -29.59 -14.00
CA ARG A 5 -29.25 -28.56 -13.34
C ARG A 5 -29.71 -27.22 -13.91
N LEU A 6 -30.28 -26.37 -13.06
CA LEU A 6 -30.64 -24.99 -13.38
C LEU A 6 -29.38 -24.25 -13.85
N GLY A 7 -29.32 -23.90 -15.13
CA GLY A 7 -28.17 -23.27 -15.82
C GLY A 7 -27.84 -21.83 -15.40
N TRP A 8 -28.21 -21.42 -14.19
CA TRP A 8 -27.91 -20.09 -13.63
C TRP A 8 -26.61 -20.08 -12.81
N LEU A 9 -26.09 -21.24 -12.44
CA LEU A 9 -24.87 -21.37 -11.63
C LEU A 9 -23.57 -21.30 -12.45
N ASP A 10 -23.66 -21.40 -13.78
CA ASP A 10 -22.50 -21.41 -14.68
C ASP A 10 -22.31 -20.08 -15.44
N LEU A 11 -23.06 -19.03 -15.09
CA LEU A 11 -22.83 -17.71 -15.66
C LEU A 11 -21.54 -17.11 -15.06
N PRO A 12 -20.52 -16.80 -15.87
CA PRO A 12 -19.32 -16.18 -15.34
C PRO A 12 -19.70 -14.88 -14.64
N VAL A 13 -19.06 -14.59 -13.49
CA VAL A 13 -19.33 -13.42 -12.64
C VAL A 13 -19.33 -12.10 -13.45
N CYS A 14 -18.60 -12.07 -14.55
CA CYS A 14 -18.52 -10.97 -15.50
C CYS A 14 -19.85 -10.64 -16.22
N ASN A 15 -20.76 -11.61 -16.37
CA ASN A 15 -22.07 -11.48 -17.05
C ASN A 15 -23.21 -11.04 -16.12
N LEU A 16 -22.94 -10.86 -14.83
CA LEU A 16 -23.92 -10.38 -13.85
C LEU A 16 -24.16 -8.87 -14.01
N SER A 17 -25.35 -8.41 -13.58
CA SER A 17 -25.63 -6.98 -13.47
C SER A 17 -24.58 -6.28 -12.58
N SER A 18 -24.28 -5.01 -12.85
CA SER A 18 -23.23 -4.26 -12.13
C SER A 18 -23.44 -4.26 -10.61
N LEU A 19 -24.68 -4.19 -10.14
CA LEU A 19 -25.00 -4.23 -8.71
C LEU A 19 -24.71 -5.61 -8.10
N THR A 20 -25.16 -6.69 -8.75
CA THR A 20 -24.93 -8.06 -8.27
C THR A 20 -23.45 -8.39 -8.25
N ARG A 21 -22.71 -8.00 -9.30
CA ARG A 21 -21.27 -8.24 -9.42
C ARG A 21 -20.48 -7.55 -8.32
N ARG A 22 -20.80 -6.30 -8.00
CA ARG A 22 -20.18 -5.54 -6.90
C ARG A 22 -20.44 -6.17 -5.54
N SER A 23 -21.65 -6.66 -5.28
CA SER A 23 -21.98 -7.36 -4.04
C SER A 23 -21.22 -8.69 -3.92
N VAL A 24 -21.15 -9.47 -5.01
CA VAL A 24 -20.37 -10.73 -5.07
C VAL A 24 -18.89 -10.44 -4.84
N LEU A 25 -18.33 -9.45 -5.52
CA LEU A 25 -16.94 -9.05 -5.37
C LEU A 25 -16.63 -8.59 -3.94
N SER A 26 -17.53 -7.81 -3.32
CA SER A 26 -17.38 -7.39 -1.92
C SER A 26 -17.35 -8.59 -0.97
N GLY A 27 -18.25 -9.56 -1.16
CA GLY A 27 -18.25 -10.80 -0.37
C GLY A 27 -16.99 -11.63 -0.57
N LEU A 28 -16.48 -11.69 -1.80
CA LEU A 28 -15.25 -12.40 -2.15
C LEU A 28 -14.02 -11.75 -1.50
N VAL A 29 -13.92 -10.42 -1.59
CA VAL A 29 -12.87 -9.62 -0.95
C VAL A 29 -12.87 -9.82 0.57
N ILE A 30 -14.04 -9.81 1.20
CA ILE A 30 -14.19 -10.10 2.64
C ILE A 30 -13.70 -11.53 2.95
N SER A 31 -14.06 -12.50 2.11
CA SER A 31 -13.67 -13.91 2.28
C SER A 31 -12.16 -14.15 2.11
N ILE A 32 -11.49 -13.40 1.22
CA ILE A 32 -10.03 -13.43 1.06
C ILE A 32 -9.33 -12.99 2.36
N GLY A 33 -9.87 -11.98 3.05
CA GLY A 33 -9.38 -11.57 4.36
C GLY A 33 -9.90 -12.40 5.54
N GLY A 34 -10.54 -13.53 5.28
CA GLY A 34 -11.08 -14.43 6.30
C GLY A 34 -9.99 -15.16 7.09
N LEU A 35 -10.29 -15.47 8.36
CA LEU A 35 -9.35 -16.11 9.30
C LEU A 35 -8.89 -17.52 8.89
N GLN A 36 -9.66 -18.20 8.03
CA GLN A 36 -9.37 -19.58 7.61
C GLN A 36 -8.60 -19.60 6.28
N ASP A 37 -7.41 -20.20 6.29
CA ASP A 37 -6.57 -20.33 5.10
C ASP A 37 -7.25 -21.10 3.95
N SER A 38 -8.09 -22.08 4.25
CA SER A 38 -8.86 -22.82 3.23
C SER A 38 -9.83 -21.90 2.49
N LEU A 39 -10.57 -21.07 3.23
CA LEU A 39 -11.49 -20.09 2.67
C LEU A 39 -10.75 -19.03 1.86
N ARG A 40 -9.63 -18.51 2.40
CA ARG A 40 -8.77 -17.56 1.69
C ARG A 40 -8.33 -18.14 0.35
N LYS A 41 -7.71 -19.32 0.36
CA LYS A 41 -7.19 -19.97 -0.86
C LYS A 41 -8.29 -20.23 -1.89
N ALA A 42 -9.43 -20.78 -1.44
CA ALA A 42 -10.58 -21.02 -2.32
C ALA A 42 -11.12 -19.72 -2.94
N SER A 43 -11.20 -18.64 -2.15
CA SER A 43 -11.68 -17.33 -2.61
C SER A 43 -10.72 -16.69 -3.61
N ILE A 44 -9.40 -16.78 -3.37
CA ILE A 44 -8.38 -16.33 -4.31
C ILE A 44 -8.46 -17.14 -5.61
N SER A 45 -8.55 -18.46 -5.53
CA SER A 45 -8.70 -19.31 -6.72
C SER A 45 -9.93 -18.93 -7.53
N ALA A 46 -11.10 -18.78 -6.88
CA ALA A 46 -12.32 -18.36 -7.56
C ALA A 46 -12.20 -16.98 -8.22
N LEU A 47 -11.54 -16.02 -7.58
CA LEU A 47 -11.27 -14.70 -8.16
C LEU A 47 -10.38 -14.81 -9.41
N LEU A 48 -9.32 -15.62 -9.35
CA LEU A 48 -8.38 -15.80 -10.46
C LEU A 48 -9.01 -16.58 -11.62
N GLU A 49 -9.83 -17.59 -11.33
CA GLU A 49 -10.60 -18.36 -12.33
C GLU A 49 -11.57 -17.47 -13.09
N CYS A 50 -12.22 -16.49 -12.44
CA CYS A 50 -13.07 -15.50 -13.11
C CYS A 50 -12.32 -14.65 -14.17
N LEU A 51 -10.99 -14.61 -14.09
CA LEU A 51 -10.11 -13.84 -14.96
C LEU A 51 -9.34 -14.72 -15.97
N GLN A 52 -9.44 -16.04 -15.87
CA GLN A 52 -8.76 -16.93 -16.79
C GLN A 52 -9.41 -16.87 -18.18
N PRO A 53 -8.63 -16.94 -19.26
CA PRO A 53 -9.18 -17.03 -20.60
C PRO A 53 -9.89 -18.37 -20.79
N VAL A 54 -11.14 -18.36 -21.26
CA VAL A 54 -11.75 -19.56 -21.85
C VAL A 54 -11.02 -19.87 -23.17
N GLU A 55 -10.86 -21.14 -23.51
CA GLU A 55 -10.01 -21.66 -24.61
C GLU A 55 -10.29 -21.06 -26.01
N THR A 56 -11.33 -20.25 -26.16
CA THR A 56 -11.75 -19.58 -27.41
C THR A 56 -11.78 -18.04 -27.30
N GLU A 57 -11.28 -17.46 -26.20
CA GLU A 57 -11.41 -16.02 -25.97
C GLU A 57 -10.48 -15.17 -26.81
N GLU A 58 -11.06 -14.16 -27.44
CA GLU A 58 -10.32 -13.05 -28.03
C GLU A 58 -9.66 -12.21 -26.93
N SER A 59 -8.49 -11.64 -27.22
CA SER A 59 -7.76 -10.76 -26.29
C SER A 59 -8.59 -9.58 -25.78
N ASN A 60 -9.58 -9.14 -26.56
CA ASN A 60 -10.52 -8.08 -26.20
C ASN A 60 -11.50 -8.48 -25.07
N GLU A 61 -11.96 -9.73 -25.05
CA GLU A 61 -12.88 -10.20 -24.01
C GLU A 61 -12.18 -10.30 -22.66
N ARG A 62 -10.97 -10.84 -22.64
CA ARG A 62 -10.11 -10.86 -21.43
C ARG A 62 -9.84 -9.45 -20.91
N ARG A 63 -9.49 -8.50 -21.78
CA ARG A 63 -9.27 -7.09 -21.41
C ARG A 63 -10.52 -6.46 -20.78
N SER A 64 -11.71 -6.75 -21.33
CA SER A 64 -12.97 -6.21 -20.79
C SER A 64 -13.27 -6.72 -19.38
N ARG A 65 -12.99 -8.00 -19.09
CA ARG A 65 -13.20 -8.61 -17.76
C ARG A 65 -12.26 -8.00 -16.71
N GLU A 66 -11.00 -7.82 -17.06
CA GLU A 66 -10.02 -7.16 -16.19
C GLU A 66 -10.40 -5.68 -15.93
N GLN A 67 -10.84 -4.93 -16.95
CA GLN A 67 -11.31 -3.54 -16.80
C GLN A 67 -12.55 -3.43 -15.89
N ILE A 68 -13.50 -4.35 -16.07
CA ILE A 68 -14.68 -4.47 -15.21
C ILE A 68 -14.26 -4.72 -13.76
N LEU A 69 -13.32 -5.65 -13.54
CA LEU A 69 -12.83 -5.95 -12.20
C LEU A 69 -12.11 -4.75 -11.57
N SER A 70 -11.25 -4.04 -12.32
CA SER A 70 -10.59 -2.81 -11.82
C SER A 70 -11.62 -1.77 -11.37
N THR A 71 -12.69 -1.58 -12.16
CA THR A 71 -13.75 -0.62 -11.88
C THR A 71 -14.53 -1.00 -10.62
N ASP A 72 -14.89 -2.27 -10.47
CA ASP A 72 -15.63 -2.73 -9.31
C ASP A 72 -14.76 -2.80 -8.06
N MET A 73 -13.45 -3.09 -8.18
CA MET A 73 -12.52 -2.98 -7.06
C MET A 73 -12.35 -1.54 -6.58
N LEU A 74 -12.25 -0.58 -7.49
CA LEU A 74 -12.27 0.83 -7.13
C LEU A 74 -13.58 1.18 -6.39
N TRP A 75 -14.71 0.67 -6.86
CA TRP A 75 -15.98 0.85 -6.16
C TRP A 75 -15.94 0.27 -4.74
N VAL A 76 -15.45 -0.96 -4.55
CA VAL A 76 -15.31 -1.60 -3.22
C VAL A 76 -14.43 -0.73 -2.30
N LEU A 77 -13.26 -0.28 -2.77
CA LEU A 77 -12.39 0.63 -2.03
C LEU A 77 -13.11 1.91 -1.59
N GLN A 78 -13.89 2.51 -2.49
CA GLN A 78 -14.63 3.74 -2.21
C GLN A 78 -15.79 3.51 -1.24
N GLN A 79 -16.52 2.40 -1.36
CA GLN A 79 -17.62 2.08 -0.45
C GLN A 79 -17.15 1.85 0.98
N TYR A 80 -16.01 1.18 1.14
CA TYR A 80 -15.46 0.86 2.45
C TYR A 80 -14.44 1.89 2.94
N LYS A 81 -14.30 3.05 2.28
CA LYS A 81 -13.38 4.13 2.66
C LYS A 81 -13.44 4.45 4.15
N LYS A 82 -12.29 4.46 4.82
CA LYS A 82 -12.11 4.64 6.28
C LYS A 82 -12.86 3.64 7.16
N CYS A 83 -13.41 2.58 6.59
CA CYS A 83 -13.96 1.47 7.34
C CYS A 83 -12.84 0.44 7.54
N ASP A 84 -12.01 0.67 8.56
CA ASP A 84 -10.87 -0.20 8.86
C ASP A 84 -11.32 -1.65 8.98
N ARG A 85 -12.49 -1.93 9.56
CA ARG A 85 -13.07 -3.29 9.63
C ARG A 85 -13.17 -4.05 8.31
N VAL A 86 -13.13 -3.39 7.17
CA VAL A 86 -13.19 -4.01 5.84
C VAL A 86 -11.93 -3.69 5.03
N ILE A 87 -11.36 -2.49 5.16
CA ILE A 87 -10.12 -2.11 4.48
C ILE A 87 -8.93 -2.90 5.06
N VAL A 88 -8.84 -2.97 6.39
CA VAL A 88 -7.84 -3.72 7.17
C VAL A 88 -8.50 -4.14 8.49
N PRO A 89 -9.27 -5.24 8.52
CA PRO A 89 -9.97 -5.61 9.74
C PRO A 89 -8.98 -5.77 10.89
N THR A 90 -9.08 -4.86 11.85
CA THR A 90 -8.30 -4.81 13.07
C THR A 90 -8.70 -5.95 13.98
N LEU A 91 -8.12 -7.13 13.79
CA LEU A 91 -8.16 -8.20 14.79
C LEU A 91 -6.79 -8.88 14.93
N LYS A 92 -6.01 -8.30 15.85
CA LYS A 92 -5.34 -8.95 17.01
C LYS A 92 -4.53 -10.25 16.85
N ASN A 93 -4.26 -10.75 15.66
CA ASN A 93 -3.27 -11.80 15.44
C ASN A 93 -2.14 -11.28 14.54
N PRO A 94 -0.86 -11.45 14.93
CA PRO A 94 0.30 -10.89 14.24
C PRO A 94 0.62 -11.55 12.89
N ASP A 95 -0.08 -12.63 12.51
CA ASP A 95 0.16 -13.37 11.29
C ASP A 95 -1.01 -13.18 10.30
N HIS A 96 -0.90 -12.15 9.45
CA HIS A 96 -1.64 -11.94 8.19
C HIS A 96 -3.17 -12.14 8.18
N ASN A 97 -3.95 -11.05 8.17
CA ASN A 97 -5.32 -11.06 7.62
C ASN A 97 -5.81 -9.63 7.25
N SER A 98 -5.96 -9.33 5.95
CA SER A 98 -6.52 -8.09 5.41
C SER A 98 -7.45 -8.41 4.23
N CYS A 99 -8.62 -7.77 4.08
CA CYS A 99 -9.58 -8.14 3.03
C CYS A 99 -9.28 -7.43 1.70
N VAL A 100 -9.38 -6.10 1.70
CA VAL A 100 -9.34 -5.30 0.46
C VAL A 100 -7.90 -5.12 -0.02
N PHE A 101 -6.99 -4.73 0.87
CA PHE A 101 -5.60 -4.47 0.50
C PHE A 101 -4.88 -5.74 0.08
N GLN A 102 -5.11 -6.87 0.77
CA GLN A 102 -4.54 -8.15 0.36
C GLN A 102 -5.04 -8.58 -1.03
N THR A 103 -6.33 -8.36 -1.32
CA THR A 103 -6.85 -8.68 -2.65
C THR A 103 -6.18 -7.82 -3.72
N ILE A 104 -6.01 -6.52 -3.47
CA ILE A 104 -5.32 -5.61 -4.39
C ILE A 104 -3.86 -6.03 -4.60
N GLU A 105 -3.14 -6.36 -3.53
CA GLU A 105 -1.77 -6.87 -3.56
C GLU A 105 -1.67 -8.16 -4.41
N ILE A 106 -2.60 -9.11 -4.22
CA ILE A 106 -2.66 -10.34 -5.01
C ILE A 106 -2.87 -10.04 -6.49
N LEU A 107 -3.77 -9.12 -6.82
CA LEU A 107 -4.05 -8.76 -8.21
C LEU A 107 -2.85 -8.10 -8.90
N PHE A 108 -2.14 -7.21 -8.18
CA PHE A 108 -0.91 -6.59 -8.69
C PHE A 108 0.26 -7.59 -8.80
N SER A 109 0.48 -8.44 -7.79
CA SER A 109 1.53 -9.46 -7.81
C SER A 109 1.33 -10.50 -8.92
N LYS A 110 0.08 -10.85 -9.23
CA LYS A 110 -0.29 -11.72 -10.35
C LYS A 110 -0.28 -11.04 -11.71
N LYS A 111 0.08 -9.75 -11.76
CA LYS A 111 0.24 -8.99 -12.99
C LYS A 111 -1.03 -8.89 -13.85
N ILE A 112 -2.21 -9.06 -13.23
CA ILE A 112 -3.52 -9.03 -13.90
C ILE A 112 -3.81 -7.65 -14.50
N PHE A 113 -3.14 -6.64 -13.98
CA PHE A 113 -3.35 -5.24 -14.27
C PHE A 113 -2.21 -4.58 -15.09
N LEU A 114 -1.25 -5.37 -15.59
CA LEU A 114 -0.02 -4.83 -16.21
C LEU A 114 -0.13 -4.38 -17.67
N ASP A 115 -1.11 -4.89 -18.40
CA ASP A 115 -1.32 -4.45 -19.79
C ASP A 115 -2.26 -3.23 -19.74
N MET A 116 -2.16 -2.28 -20.68
CA MET A 116 -3.14 -1.22 -21.01
C MET A 116 -2.94 0.21 -20.48
N GLU A 117 -2.67 1.09 -21.44
CA GLU A 117 -2.72 2.57 -21.42
C GLU A 117 -4.11 3.15 -21.05
N ASP A 118 -5.20 2.40 -21.27
CA ASP A 118 -6.59 2.84 -20.96
C ASP A 118 -6.97 2.75 -19.48
N ARG A 119 -6.14 2.09 -18.64
CA ARG A 119 -6.46 1.78 -17.23
C ARG A 119 -5.84 2.74 -16.22
N THR A 120 -4.95 3.63 -16.66
CA THR A 120 -4.27 4.62 -15.82
C THR A 120 -5.22 5.43 -14.91
N PRO A 121 -6.44 5.86 -15.33
CA PRO A 121 -7.35 6.60 -14.44
C PRO A 121 -7.85 5.77 -13.24
N ALA A 122 -8.15 4.49 -13.45
CA ALA A 122 -8.62 3.61 -12.38
C ALA A 122 -7.49 3.34 -11.37
N PHE A 123 -6.26 3.10 -11.86
CA PHE A 123 -5.11 2.92 -10.98
C PHE A 123 -4.74 4.19 -10.23
N CYS A 124 -4.83 5.36 -10.88
CA CYS A 124 -4.67 6.64 -10.20
C CYS A 124 -5.66 6.79 -9.04
N ALA A 125 -6.94 6.45 -9.27
CA ALA A 125 -7.96 6.52 -8.23
C ALA A 125 -7.75 5.49 -7.10
N ILE A 126 -7.22 4.30 -7.42
CA ILE A 126 -6.80 3.30 -6.41
C ILE A 126 -5.64 3.86 -5.59
N LEU A 127 -4.63 4.45 -6.21
CA LEU A 127 -3.48 5.05 -5.54
C LEU A 127 -3.90 6.24 -4.66
N ASP A 128 -4.81 7.09 -5.13
CA ASP A 128 -5.37 8.20 -4.35
C ASP A 128 -6.13 7.69 -3.12
N SER A 129 -6.91 6.62 -3.29
CA SER A 129 -7.63 5.97 -2.19
C SER A 129 -6.66 5.38 -1.17
N LEU A 130 -5.61 4.70 -1.65
CA LEU A 130 -4.55 4.14 -0.82
C LEU A 130 -3.82 5.24 -0.03
N ALA A 131 -3.44 6.34 -0.69
CA ALA A 131 -2.78 7.46 -0.04
C ALA A 131 -3.63 8.06 1.10
N VAL A 132 -4.95 8.17 0.90
CA VAL A 132 -5.88 8.65 1.94
C VAL A 132 -5.93 7.69 3.13
N GLU A 133 -5.91 6.38 2.89
CA GLU A 133 -5.95 5.36 3.93
C GLU A 133 -4.64 5.26 4.74
N LEU A 134 -3.49 5.46 4.09
CA LEU A 134 -2.18 5.39 4.74
C LEU A 134 -1.84 6.68 5.50
N LYS A 135 -2.33 7.83 5.03
CA LYS A 135 -1.99 9.13 5.61
C LYS A 135 -2.45 9.23 7.06
N GLY A 136 -1.47 9.31 7.97
CA GLY A 136 -1.72 9.44 9.41
C GLY A 136 -2.24 8.16 10.08
N SER A 137 -2.26 7.03 9.35
CA SER A 137 -2.61 5.74 9.95
C SER A 137 -1.60 5.36 11.02
N ARG A 138 -2.10 4.76 12.10
CA ARG A 138 -1.27 4.13 13.14
C ARG A 138 -1.39 2.60 13.13
N ASP A 139 -2.19 2.07 12.22
CA ASP A 139 -2.37 0.63 12.06
C ASP A 139 -1.19 0.05 11.26
N PHE A 140 -0.37 -0.76 11.94
CA PHE A 140 0.79 -1.40 11.33
C PHE A 140 0.41 -2.34 10.19
N ALA A 141 -0.64 -3.14 10.33
CA ALA A 141 -1.07 -4.06 9.29
C ALA A 141 -1.48 -3.31 8.02
N LYS A 142 -2.20 -2.18 8.19
CA LYS A 142 -2.55 -1.31 7.08
C LYS A 142 -1.34 -0.71 6.40
N LEU A 143 -0.38 -0.23 7.19
CA LEU A 143 0.84 0.37 6.65
C LEU A 143 1.70 -0.66 5.91
N TYR A 144 1.86 -1.87 6.45
CA TYR A 144 2.61 -2.94 5.77
C TYR A 144 1.95 -3.36 4.45
N CYS A 145 0.64 -3.61 4.45
CA CYS A 145 -0.08 -3.91 3.22
C CYS A 145 0.02 -2.74 2.21
N GLY A 146 -0.05 -1.50 2.68
CA GLY A 146 0.13 -0.33 1.84
C GLY A 146 1.51 -0.26 1.20
N ILE A 147 2.57 -0.52 1.97
CA ILE A 147 3.96 -0.58 1.47
C ILE A 147 4.07 -1.64 0.37
N ALA A 148 3.52 -2.85 0.58
CA ALA A 148 3.56 -3.92 -0.41
C ALA A 148 2.83 -3.53 -1.72
N ILE A 149 1.61 -2.97 -1.62
CA ILE A 149 0.86 -2.50 -2.79
C ILE A 149 1.62 -1.39 -3.53
N LEU A 150 2.11 -0.39 -2.80
CA LEU A 150 2.90 0.70 -3.39
C LEU A 150 4.16 0.16 -4.09
N GLY A 151 4.82 -0.82 -3.49
CA GLY A 151 5.96 -1.52 -4.08
C GLY A 151 5.60 -2.15 -5.42
N HIS A 152 4.51 -2.91 -5.49
CA HIS A 152 4.06 -3.50 -6.75
C HIS A 152 3.66 -2.46 -7.80
N ILE A 153 2.99 -1.37 -7.42
CA ILE A 153 2.62 -0.27 -8.34
C ILE A 153 3.87 0.46 -8.84
N ALA A 154 4.89 0.62 -7.99
CA ALA A 154 6.15 1.27 -8.38
C ALA A 154 6.98 0.44 -9.37
N LEU A 155 6.72 -0.87 -9.50
CA LEU A 155 7.35 -1.74 -10.50
C LEU A 155 6.65 -1.70 -11.88
N LEU A 156 5.56 -0.95 -12.02
CA LEU A 156 4.85 -0.76 -13.28
C LEU A 156 5.64 0.18 -14.21
N LEU A 157 5.43 0.07 -15.53
CA LEU A 157 6.10 0.91 -16.55
C LEU A 157 5.26 2.14 -16.96
N GLU A 158 4.47 2.70 -16.04
CA GLU A 158 3.54 3.82 -16.30
C GLU A 158 3.84 5.01 -15.39
N THR A 159 3.37 6.21 -15.76
CA THR A 159 3.50 7.46 -14.95
C THR A 159 3.03 7.33 -13.50
N ILE A 160 2.19 6.34 -13.18
CA ILE A 160 1.75 6.04 -11.83
C ILE A 160 2.86 5.49 -10.93
N ASN A 161 3.91 4.89 -11.50
CA ASN A 161 5.02 4.29 -10.76
C ASN A 161 5.77 5.32 -9.91
N ALA A 162 6.04 6.51 -10.45
CA ALA A 162 6.69 7.61 -9.76
C ALA A 162 5.82 8.12 -8.61
N ARG A 163 4.50 8.19 -8.81
CA ARG A 163 3.56 8.57 -7.74
C ARG A 163 3.58 7.55 -6.60
N ALA A 164 3.54 6.25 -6.90
CA ALA A 164 3.61 5.19 -5.90
C ALA A 164 4.96 5.18 -5.18
N PHE A 165 6.05 5.38 -5.91
CA PHE A 165 7.40 5.51 -5.36
C PHE A 165 7.50 6.70 -4.39
N ASN A 166 6.91 7.85 -4.74
CA ASN A 166 6.87 9.02 -3.85
C ASN A 166 6.11 8.77 -2.55
N HIS A 167 5.06 7.94 -2.58
CA HIS A 167 4.38 7.51 -1.37
C HIS A 167 5.26 6.61 -0.49
N LEU A 168 6.07 5.72 -1.09
CA LEU A 168 7.10 4.95 -0.34
C LEU A 168 8.15 5.90 0.28
N LEU A 169 8.67 6.86 -0.48
CA LEU A 169 9.64 7.83 0.05
C LEU A 169 9.05 8.66 1.20
N THR A 170 7.74 8.96 1.15
CA THR A 170 7.04 9.66 2.23
C THR A 170 7.03 8.83 3.53
N LEU A 171 6.86 7.51 3.42
CA LEU A 171 6.86 6.59 4.57
C LEU A 171 8.25 6.41 5.21
N LEU A 172 9.34 6.78 4.52
CA LEU A 172 10.69 6.85 5.12
C LEU A 172 10.79 7.86 6.26
N GLY A 173 9.84 8.79 6.41
CA GLY A 173 9.77 9.69 7.57
C GLY A 173 8.55 9.47 8.46
N HIS A 174 7.96 8.28 8.42
CA HIS A 174 6.88 7.91 9.33
C HIS A 174 7.35 7.98 10.80
N PRO A 175 6.52 8.36 11.79
CA PRO A 175 6.94 8.40 13.20
C PRO A 175 7.40 7.04 13.76
N TYR A 176 6.89 5.94 13.21
CA TYR A 176 7.23 4.59 13.66
C TYR A 176 8.45 4.00 12.93
N PRO A 177 9.54 3.65 13.66
CA PRO A 177 10.76 3.08 13.09
C PRO A 177 10.56 1.85 12.20
N LYS A 178 9.70 0.92 12.64
CA LYS A 178 9.41 -0.33 11.89
C LYS A 178 8.81 -0.07 10.52
N ILE A 179 8.03 1.00 10.37
CA ILE A 179 7.40 1.38 9.10
C ILE A 179 8.43 2.02 8.17
N ARG A 180 9.30 2.89 8.71
CA ARG A 180 10.40 3.48 7.93
C ARG A 180 11.32 2.39 7.37
N LYS A 181 11.71 1.43 8.21
CA LYS A 181 12.54 0.28 7.80
C LYS A 181 11.90 -0.55 6.69
N ALA A 182 10.65 -0.97 6.87
CA ALA A 182 9.96 -1.75 5.82
C ALA A 182 9.76 -0.96 4.52
N SER A 183 9.54 0.35 4.63
CA SER A 183 9.48 1.21 3.45
C SER A 183 10.83 1.31 2.75
N ALA A 184 11.95 1.39 3.50
CA ALA A 184 13.30 1.40 2.94
C ALA A 184 13.64 0.08 2.24
N GLU A 185 13.31 -1.05 2.86
CA GLU A 185 13.45 -2.39 2.25
C GLU A 185 12.67 -2.47 0.93
N GLN A 186 11.44 -1.95 0.90
CA GLN A 186 10.65 -1.93 -0.33
C GLN A 186 11.20 -0.97 -1.39
N VAL A 187 11.67 0.22 -1.00
CA VAL A 187 12.32 1.19 -1.92
C VAL A 187 13.57 0.58 -2.54
N TYR A 188 14.38 -0.13 -1.75
CA TYR A 188 15.55 -0.85 -2.23
C TYR A 188 15.20 -1.86 -3.33
N LEU A 189 14.18 -2.71 -3.09
CA LEU A 189 13.70 -3.68 -4.08
C LEU A 189 13.19 -3.01 -5.36
N VAL A 190 12.47 -1.89 -5.22
CA VAL A 190 11.97 -1.14 -6.36
C VAL A 190 13.10 -0.55 -7.19
N LEU A 191 14.11 0.06 -6.57
CA LEU A 191 15.27 0.63 -7.27
C LEU A 191 16.09 -0.44 -8.02
N LEU A 192 16.21 -1.65 -7.45
CA LEU A 192 16.88 -2.76 -8.12
C LEU A 192 16.15 -3.27 -9.37
N GLN A 193 14.81 -3.19 -9.37
CA GLN A 193 13.96 -3.80 -10.41
C GLN A 193 13.44 -2.77 -11.44
N ASN A 194 13.30 -1.51 -11.04
CA ASN A 194 12.82 -0.41 -11.86
C ASN A 194 13.70 0.83 -11.65
N GLY A 195 14.86 0.83 -12.32
CA GLY A 195 15.80 1.95 -12.29
C GLY A 195 15.29 3.24 -12.92
N ASN A 196 14.18 3.23 -13.66
CA ASN A 196 13.67 4.42 -14.37
C ASN A 196 13.09 5.51 -13.45
N LEU A 197 12.96 5.21 -12.16
CA LEU A 197 12.40 6.13 -11.15
C LEU A 197 13.41 7.17 -10.65
N VAL A 198 14.70 6.94 -10.91
CA VAL A 198 15.82 7.80 -10.53
C VAL A 198 16.75 7.87 -11.75
N PRO A 199 17.40 9.01 -12.06
CA PRO A 199 18.39 9.07 -13.13
C PRO A 199 19.48 8.01 -12.96
N GLU A 200 19.91 7.39 -14.06
CA GLU A 200 20.85 6.26 -14.06
C GLU A 200 22.15 6.56 -13.29
N ASP A 201 22.66 7.79 -13.41
CA ASP A 201 23.85 8.30 -12.72
C ASP A 201 23.67 8.45 -11.19
N LYS A 202 22.44 8.36 -10.68
CA LYS A 202 22.10 8.54 -9.26
C LYS A 202 21.60 7.25 -8.59
N ILE A 203 21.36 6.17 -9.34
CA ILE A 203 20.80 4.92 -8.79
C ILE A 203 21.73 4.31 -7.73
N GLU A 204 23.04 4.23 -8.00
CA GLU A 204 24.01 3.65 -7.07
C GLU A 204 24.02 4.41 -5.74
N ARG A 205 24.03 5.75 -5.82
CA ARG A 205 23.98 6.62 -4.65
C ARG A 205 22.67 6.46 -3.87
N ALA A 206 21.53 6.36 -4.56
CA ALA A 206 20.24 6.12 -3.91
C ALA A 206 20.22 4.76 -3.18
N LEU A 207 20.77 3.71 -3.78
CA LEU A 207 20.89 2.38 -3.16
C LEU A 207 21.82 2.39 -1.93
N GLU A 208 22.95 3.09 -2.00
CA GLU A 208 23.87 3.30 -0.88
C GLU A 208 23.12 3.96 0.29
N ILE A 209 22.47 5.10 0.06
CA ILE A 209 21.73 5.81 1.11
C ILE A 209 20.65 4.92 1.73
N ILE A 210 19.85 4.23 0.90
CA ILE A 210 18.75 3.40 1.38
C ILE A 210 19.26 2.22 2.21
N SER A 211 20.39 1.61 1.84
CA SER A 211 20.95 0.43 2.52
C SER A 211 21.77 0.75 3.77
N GLU A 212 22.53 1.85 3.77
CA GLU A 212 23.41 2.22 4.89
C GLU A 212 22.70 3.03 5.99
N THR A 213 21.61 3.72 5.65
CA THR A 213 20.86 4.52 6.63
C THR A 213 20.13 3.63 7.63
N CYS A 214 20.30 3.89 8.92
CA CYS A 214 19.55 3.24 10.00
C CYS A 214 18.12 3.82 10.09
N TRP A 215 17.23 3.32 9.22
CA TRP A 215 15.83 3.77 9.13
C TRP A 215 14.98 3.47 10.38
N ASP A 216 15.41 2.51 11.20
CA ASP A 216 14.83 2.20 12.50
C ASP A 216 15.41 3.03 13.67
N GLY A 217 16.32 3.98 13.37
CA GLY A 217 16.90 4.94 14.32
C GLY A 217 16.02 6.17 14.59
N ASP A 218 16.63 7.29 15.01
CA ASP A 218 15.92 8.55 15.24
C ASP A 218 15.38 9.17 13.92
N VAL A 219 14.20 9.80 13.97
CA VAL A 219 13.54 10.33 12.77
C VAL A 219 14.20 11.61 12.24
N GLU A 220 14.80 12.43 13.08
CA GLU A 220 15.52 13.62 12.63
C GLU A 220 16.88 13.23 12.05
N ALA A 221 17.49 12.15 12.55
CA ALA A 221 18.75 11.62 12.03
C ALA A 221 18.67 11.12 10.58
N THR A 222 17.50 10.67 10.10
CA THR A 222 17.30 10.16 8.73
C THR A 222 16.75 11.21 7.76
N LYS A 223 16.51 12.44 8.25
CA LYS A 223 15.83 13.50 7.50
C LYS A 223 16.62 13.97 6.29
N LEU A 224 17.94 14.10 6.42
CA LEU A 224 18.83 14.54 5.34
C LEU A 224 18.91 13.48 4.23
N GLN A 225 19.12 12.21 4.61
CA GLN A 225 19.18 11.07 3.70
C GLN A 225 17.88 10.92 2.93
N ARG A 226 16.75 11.06 3.61
CA ARG A 226 15.44 11.06 2.96
C ARG A 226 15.32 12.19 1.93
N LEU A 227 15.71 13.42 2.27
CA LEU A 227 15.65 14.56 1.34
C LEU A 227 16.53 14.34 0.11
N GLU A 228 17.72 13.78 0.30
CA GLU A 228 18.65 13.45 -0.78
C GLU A 228 18.03 12.43 -1.75
N VAL A 229 17.39 11.36 -1.25
CA VAL A 229 16.70 10.38 -2.11
C VAL A 229 15.47 11.00 -2.82
N PHE A 230 14.74 11.90 -2.16
CA PHE A 230 13.63 12.63 -2.80
C PHE A 230 14.10 13.51 -3.97
N GLU A 231 15.23 14.19 -3.80
CA GLU A 231 15.82 15.03 -4.84
C GLU A 231 16.30 14.19 -6.02
N MET A 232 16.91 13.02 -5.75
CA MET A 232 17.32 12.07 -6.78
C MET A 232 16.15 11.56 -7.61
N ALA A 233 14.99 11.32 -6.99
CA ALA A 233 13.76 10.90 -7.66
C ALA A 233 13.03 12.03 -8.42
N GLY A 234 13.58 13.24 -8.47
CA GLY A 234 13.00 14.36 -9.21
C GLY A 234 11.70 14.90 -8.60
N VAL A 235 11.51 14.73 -7.29
CA VAL A 235 10.28 15.12 -6.60
C VAL A 235 10.38 16.57 -6.12
N GLU A 236 9.52 17.45 -6.62
CA GLU A 236 9.39 18.79 -6.04
C GLU A 236 8.82 18.69 -4.62
N LEU A 237 9.66 18.96 -3.61
CA LEU A 237 9.34 18.92 -2.19
C LEU A 237 8.44 20.11 -1.76
N GLY A 238 7.28 20.28 -2.39
CA GLY A 238 6.40 21.43 -2.19
C GLY A 238 5.63 21.49 -0.87
N GLN A 239 5.75 20.50 0.03
CA GLN A 239 4.94 20.47 1.27
C GLN A 239 5.66 19.99 2.54
N LEU A 240 6.97 19.73 2.52
CA LEU A 240 7.66 19.09 3.67
C LEU A 240 8.43 20.06 4.59
N VAL A 241 8.54 21.34 4.23
CA VAL A 241 9.27 22.32 5.04
C VAL A 241 8.31 23.43 5.48
N LYS A 242 7.81 23.36 6.71
CA LYS A 242 7.46 24.59 7.43
C LYS A 242 8.76 25.26 7.85
N PRO A 243 8.98 26.56 7.55
CA PRO A 243 10.18 27.26 8.01
C PRO A 243 10.15 27.36 9.54
N ILE A 244 11.24 26.94 10.18
CA ILE A 244 11.51 27.24 11.58
C ILE A 244 11.90 28.72 11.63
N ASP A 245 11.04 29.55 12.21
CA ASP A 245 11.40 30.92 12.57
C ASP A 245 11.84 31.00 14.03
N LYS A 246 12.92 31.74 14.25
CA LYS A 246 13.73 31.72 15.46
C LYS A 246 13.15 32.59 16.59
N LEU A 247 13.64 32.24 17.79
CA LEU A 247 14.00 33.10 18.93
C LEU A 247 12.95 33.32 20.04
N SER A 248 13.19 32.70 21.21
CA SER A 248 13.63 33.49 22.38
C SER A 248 14.16 32.62 23.51
N ASN A 249 15.43 32.91 23.80
CA ASN A 249 16.25 32.62 24.95
C ASN A 249 15.51 32.59 26.31
N ARG A 250 15.75 31.56 27.13
CA ARG A 250 16.04 31.75 28.57
C ARG A 250 16.70 30.52 29.20
N TYR A 251 17.91 30.76 29.69
CA TYR A 251 18.69 29.94 30.60
C TYR A 251 17.93 29.59 31.89
N SER A 252 18.03 28.34 32.34
CA SER A 252 18.23 28.02 33.76
C SER A 252 18.86 26.63 33.93
N GLU A 253 20.09 26.60 34.44
CA GLU A 253 20.77 25.40 34.93
C GLU A 253 20.01 24.75 36.09
N LYS A 254 20.02 23.41 36.16
CA LYS A 254 20.31 22.64 37.38
C LYS A 254 20.69 21.18 37.08
N ARG A 255 21.55 20.68 37.97
CA ARG A 255 22.50 19.55 37.94
C ARG A 255 21.89 18.13 38.12
N PRO A 256 22.70 17.05 38.02
CA PRO A 256 22.29 15.75 37.46
C PRO A 256 21.81 14.74 38.52
N VAL A 257 20.99 13.78 38.09
CA VAL A 257 20.68 12.55 38.85
C VAL A 257 20.72 11.34 37.88
N ALA A 258 21.19 10.24 38.45
CA ALA A 258 21.83 9.08 37.85
C ALA A 258 20.94 8.12 37.04
N ASN A 259 21.66 7.31 36.26
CA ASN A 259 21.26 6.19 35.39
C ASN A 259 20.09 5.33 35.89
N GLY A 260 19.15 5.10 34.98
CA GLY A 260 18.17 4.03 35.04
C GLY A 260 17.49 3.89 33.68
N GLU A 261 17.67 2.74 33.03
CA GLU A 261 17.33 2.41 31.63
C GLU A 261 15.83 2.52 31.25
N ASN A 262 14.98 3.04 32.14
CA ASN A 262 13.54 3.21 31.95
C ASN A 262 13.05 4.68 31.97
N ALA A 263 13.95 5.67 31.98
CA ALA A 263 13.57 7.09 32.01
C ALA A 263 12.91 7.60 30.70
N SER A 264 13.04 6.88 29.59
CA SER A 264 12.54 7.31 28.27
C SER A 264 11.03 7.10 28.07
N TYR A 265 10.38 6.31 28.92
CA TYR A 265 8.93 6.04 28.80
C TYR A 265 8.07 7.01 29.62
N SER A 266 8.58 7.49 30.76
CA SER A 266 7.82 8.37 31.67
C SER A 266 7.72 9.82 31.17
N SER A 267 8.63 10.26 30.30
CA SER A 267 8.61 11.62 29.74
C SER A 267 7.54 11.82 28.66
N LEU A 268 7.03 10.74 28.06
CA LEU A 268 6.00 10.79 27.00
C LEU A 268 4.56 10.83 27.54
N VAL A 269 4.35 10.60 28.84
CA VAL A 269 3.01 10.59 29.46
C VAL A 269 2.71 11.92 30.18
N GLY A 270 3.69 12.82 30.31
CA GLY A 270 3.54 14.09 31.04
C GLY A 270 3.22 15.33 30.20
N SER A 271 3.27 15.25 28.86
CA SER A 271 3.18 16.43 27.97
C SER A 271 1.85 16.61 27.24
N THR A 272 0.81 15.86 27.60
CA THR A 272 -0.57 16.12 27.11
C THR A 272 -1.51 16.23 28.30
N GLY A 273 -1.58 17.44 28.86
CA GLY A 273 -2.72 17.82 29.68
C GLY A 273 -3.95 17.97 28.78
N PHE A 274 -5.04 17.28 29.17
CA PHE A 274 -6.42 17.31 28.69
C PHE A 274 -6.69 17.59 27.19
#